data_AF-A0A527WXY2-F1
#
_entry.id   AF-A0A527WXY2-F1
#
_cell.length_a   1.000
_cell.length_b   1.000
_cell.length_c   1.000
_cell.angle_alpha   90.00
_cell.angle_beta   90.00
_cell.angle_gamma   90.00
#
_symmetry.space_group_name_H-M   'P 1'
#
loop_
_entity.id
_entity.type
_entity.pdbx_description
1 polymer ?
#
loop_
_entity_poly.entity_id
_entity_poly.type
_entity_poly.pdbx_seq_one_letter_code
_entity_poly.pdbx_strand_id
1 'polypeptide(L)'
;GVAVFLFVGTILPLDRISRADDAVQSMQGIEATINTVILAVLGLLALVRTEERIKRKKVFRQLHGLRSLIHVIDMHQLTKDPAALSAEFRPTAHSPARLTNAADLARYLDYCSEMLSITGKVAALFAQSVNDDVVVDGVNDIENLSSNLSRKIWQKITLIEGRR
;
A
#
# COMPACT_ATOMS: atom_id res chain seq x y z
N GLY A 1 3.99 21.11 13.23
CA GLY A 1 3.38 22.19 12.45
C GLY A 1 3.06 23.38 13.32
N VAL A 2 2.02 23.28 14.15
CA VAL A 2 1.51 24.37 15.00
C VAL A 2 2.58 25.00 15.90
N ALA A 3 3.46 24.21 16.53
CA ALA A 3 4.51 24.73 17.40
C ALA A 3 5.56 25.61 16.69
N VAL A 4 5.92 25.28 15.46
CA VAL A 4 6.84 26.10 14.64
C VAL A 4 6.15 27.40 14.21
N PHE A 5 4.86 27.32 13.90
CA PHE A 5 4.03 28.47 13.53
C PHE A 5 3.88 29.46 14.69
N LEU A 6 3.65 28.96 15.91
CA LEU A 6 3.57 29.78 17.12
C LEU A 6 4.93 30.42 17.45
N PHE A 7 6.03 29.69 17.28
CA PHE A 7 7.38 30.21 17.50
C PHE A 7 7.70 31.40 16.57
N VAL A 8 7.40 31.29 15.27
CA VAL A 8 7.59 32.40 14.33
C VAL A 8 6.75 33.62 14.70
N GLY A 9 5.53 33.42 15.19
CA GLY A 9 4.65 34.50 15.66
C GLY A 9 5.20 35.28 16.86
N THR A 10 6.12 34.71 17.65
CA THR A 10 6.70 35.38 18.83
C THR A 10 7.89 36.30 18.53
N ILE A 11 8.43 36.27 17.30
CA ILE A 11 9.65 37.02 16.94
C ILE A 11 9.33 38.43 16.40
N LEU A 12 8.05 38.80 16.22
CA LEU A 12 7.64 40.10 15.68
C LEU A 12 7.63 41.18 16.77
N PRO A 13 8.53 42.19 16.74
CA PRO A 13 8.53 43.27 17.70
C PRO A 13 7.53 44.35 17.25
N LEU A 14 6.43 44.50 18.01
CA LEU A 14 5.36 45.49 17.81
C LEU A 14 5.53 46.70 18.74
N ASP A 15 6.72 47.30 18.83
CA ASP A 15 6.85 48.53 19.62
C ASP A 15 7.75 49.60 18.98
N ARG A 16 7.16 50.79 18.92
CA ARG A 16 7.63 52.13 18.52
C ARG A 16 7.58 52.48 17.03
N ILE A 17 6.94 53.62 16.70
CA ILE A 17 7.52 54.76 15.93
C ILE A 17 6.52 55.95 15.79
N SER A 18 7.09 57.12 15.48
CA SER A 18 6.53 58.48 15.43
C SER A 18 6.44 59.08 14.01
N ARG A 19 5.57 60.10 13.86
CA ARG A 19 5.08 60.85 12.67
C ARG A 19 6.04 61.21 11.52
N ALA A 20 5.52 60.99 10.30
CA ALA A 20 6.00 61.22 8.91
C ALA A 20 6.62 59.98 8.24
N ASP A 21 7.34 59.13 8.96
CA ASP A 21 7.63 57.75 8.55
C ASP A 21 6.38 56.85 8.61
N ASP A 22 5.36 57.24 9.37
CA ASP A 22 4.15 56.45 9.66
C ASP A 22 3.43 55.89 8.42
N ALA A 23 3.33 56.62 7.31
CA ALA A 23 2.58 56.16 6.13
C ALA A 23 3.37 55.11 5.31
N VAL A 24 4.65 55.39 5.06
CA VAL A 24 5.55 54.47 4.34
C VAL A 24 5.86 53.26 5.22
N GLN A 25 6.06 53.46 6.52
CA GLN A 25 6.32 52.39 7.48
C GLN A 25 5.08 51.55 7.78
N SER A 26 3.88 52.14 7.81
CA SER A 26 2.62 51.37 7.84
C SER A 26 2.47 50.54 6.57
N MET A 27 2.85 51.07 5.40
CA MET A 27 2.80 50.33 4.14
C MET A 27 3.82 49.17 4.13
N GLN A 28 5.03 49.39 4.61
CA GLN A 28 6.04 48.35 4.78
C GLN A 28 5.63 47.28 5.81
N GLY A 29 4.99 47.67 6.92
CA GLY A 29 4.46 46.74 7.91
C GLY A 29 3.32 45.87 7.36
N ILE A 30 2.44 46.46 6.54
CA ILE A 30 1.39 45.73 5.82
C ILE A 30 2.01 44.74 4.81
N GLU A 31 2.99 45.18 4.01
CA GLU A 31 3.69 44.33 3.05
C GLU A 31 4.42 43.16 3.72
N ALA A 32 5.15 43.43 4.81
CA ALA A 32 5.83 42.40 5.59
C ALA A 32 4.85 41.39 6.21
N THR A 33 3.70 41.86 6.70
CA THR A 33 2.64 41.01 7.24
C THR A 33 2.03 40.13 6.15
N ILE A 34 1.71 40.70 4.99
CA ILE A 34 1.17 39.95 3.84
C ILE A 34 2.15 38.88 3.38
N ASN A 35 3.42 39.24 3.18
CA ASN A 35 4.46 38.29 2.76
C ASN A 35 4.63 37.16 3.79
N THR A 36 4.63 37.51 5.08
CA THR A 36 4.73 36.52 6.15
C THR A 36 3.53 35.58 6.14
N VAL A 37 2.30 36.09 6.01
CA VAL A 37 1.07 35.29 5.92
C VAL A 37 1.10 34.36 4.70
N ILE A 38 1.52 34.86 3.54
CA ILE A 38 1.64 34.06 2.32
C ILE A 38 2.64 32.92 2.52
N LEU A 39 3.84 33.22 3.02
CA LEU A 39 4.87 32.20 3.29
C LEU A 39 4.39 31.17 4.31
N ALA A 40 3.66 31.62 5.34
CA ALA A 40 3.13 30.76 6.37
C ALA A 40 2.06 29.80 5.80
N VAL A 41 1.14 30.29 4.95
CA VAL A 41 0.16 29.46 4.25
C VAL A 41 0.84 28.46 3.31
N LEU A 42 1.81 28.91 2.51
CA LEU A 42 2.57 28.03 1.62
C LEU A 42 3.33 26.96 2.40
N GLY A 43 3.94 27.33 3.53
CA GLY A 43 4.63 26.41 4.42
C GLY A 43 3.68 25.36 5.01
N LEU A 44 2.47 25.75 5.42
CA LEU A 44 1.46 24.82 5.90
C LEU A 44 1.01 23.84 4.82
N LEU A 45 0.71 24.34 3.61
CA LEU A 45 0.34 23.51 2.47
C LEU A 45 1.47 22.54 2.07
N ALA A 46 2.72 23.01 2.10
CA ALA A 46 3.88 22.16 1.84
C ALA A 46 4.04 21.06 2.89
N LEU A 47 3.78 21.36 4.17
CA LEU A 47 3.84 20.38 5.25
C LEU A 47 2.79 19.29 5.09
N VAL A 48 1.53 19.65 4.84
CA VAL A 48 0.43 18.70 4.63
C VAL A 48 0.74 17.77 3.44
N ARG A 49 1.13 18.34 2.30
CA ARG A 49 1.51 17.55 1.10
C ARG A 49 2.71 16.63 1.33
N THR A 50 3.67 17.06 2.15
CA THR A 50 4.84 16.26 2.48
C THR A 50 4.47 15.09 3.38
N GLU A 51 3.58 15.31 4.35
CA GLU A 51 3.05 14.25 5.21
C GLU A 51 2.33 13.17 4.40
N GLU A 52 1.45 13.55 3.47
CA GLU A 52 0.77 12.63 2.55
C GLU A 52 1.77 11.82 1.73
N ARG A 53 2.79 12.47 1.15
CA ARG A 53 3.87 11.79 0.39
C ARG A 53 4.63 10.76 1.23
N ILE A 54 4.95 11.10 2.48
CA ILE A 54 5.67 10.19 3.40
C ILE A 54 4.79 9.00 3.77
N LYS A 55 3.52 9.24 4.13
CA LYS A 55 2.55 8.19 4.46
C LYS A 55 2.35 7.24 3.28
N ARG A 56 2.10 7.79 2.09
CA ARG A 56 1.97 7.01 0.84
C ARG A 56 3.20 6.15 0.57
N LYS A 57 4.42 6.70 0.66
CA LYS A 57 5.67 5.94 0.46
C LYS A 57 5.80 4.78 1.46
N LYS A 58 5.38 4.96 2.72
CA LYS A 58 5.38 3.91 3.73
C LYS A 58 4.38 2.79 3.37
N VAL A 59 3.16 3.16 2.98
CA VAL A 59 2.12 2.20 2.57
C VAL A 59 2.55 1.40 1.34
N PHE A 60 3.04 2.05 0.29
CA PHE A 60 3.48 1.37 -0.94
C PHE A 60 4.61 0.35 -0.69
N ARG A 61 5.48 0.60 0.29
CA ARG A 61 6.49 -0.37 0.69
C ARG A 61 5.86 -1.64 1.27
N GLN A 62 4.80 -1.50 2.06
CA GLN A 62 4.06 -2.63 2.61
C GLN A 62 3.27 -3.37 1.52
N LEU A 63 2.56 -2.64 0.64
CA LEU A 63 1.84 -3.23 -0.49
C LEU A 63 2.78 -4.01 -1.42
N HIS A 64 3.99 -3.50 -1.65
CA HIS A 64 5.01 -4.24 -2.40
C HIS A 64 5.42 -5.54 -1.70
N GLY A 65 5.54 -5.52 -0.37
CA GLY A 65 5.76 -6.73 0.44
C GLY A 65 4.62 -7.74 0.30
N LEU A 66 3.37 -7.30 0.35
CA LEU A 66 2.20 -8.17 0.14
C LEU A 66 2.18 -8.76 -1.27
N ARG A 67 2.51 -7.97 -2.30
CA ARG A 67 2.64 -8.46 -3.68
C ARG A 67 3.71 -9.55 -3.77
N SER A 68 4.87 -9.34 -3.13
CA SER A 68 5.94 -10.33 -3.08
C SER A 68 5.47 -11.61 -2.38
N LEU A 69 4.76 -11.52 -1.26
CA LEU A 69 4.18 -12.68 -0.56
C LEU A 69 3.22 -13.46 -1.47
N ILE A 70 2.33 -12.77 -2.19
CA ILE A 70 1.43 -13.41 -3.17
C ILE A 70 2.22 -14.20 -4.21
N HIS A 71 3.28 -13.62 -4.76
CA HIS A 71 4.13 -14.31 -5.73
C HIS A 71 4.89 -15.49 -5.12
N VAL A 72 5.34 -15.40 -3.87
CA VAL A 72 5.97 -16.53 -3.17
C VAL A 72 4.98 -17.69 -3.00
N ILE A 73 3.72 -17.40 -2.65
CA ILE A 73 2.67 -18.42 -2.57
C ILE A 73 2.49 -19.11 -3.93
N ASP A 74 2.39 -18.34 -5.01
CA ASP A 74 2.27 -18.87 -6.38
C ASP A 74 3.49 -19.69 -6.81
N MET A 75 4.72 -19.23 -6.53
CA MET A 75 5.94 -19.97 -6.84
C MET A 75 6.01 -21.33 -6.13
N HIS A 76 5.54 -21.41 -4.88
CA HIS A 76 5.50 -22.68 -4.17
C HIS A 76 4.47 -23.66 -4.75
N GLN A 77 3.54 -23.21 -5.61
CA GLN A 77 2.55 -24.05 -6.28
C GLN A 77 3.05 -24.74 -7.56
N LEU A 78 4.25 -24.43 -8.07
CA LEU A 78 4.74 -24.95 -9.35
C LEU A 78 4.71 -26.49 -9.46
N THR A 79 4.89 -27.21 -8.36
CA THR A 79 4.86 -28.69 -8.35
C THR A 79 3.49 -29.29 -8.00
N LYS A 80 2.50 -28.45 -7.70
CA LYS A 80 1.17 -28.82 -7.20
C LYS A 80 0.15 -28.75 -8.33
N ASP A 81 0.29 -29.71 -9.23
CA ASP A 81 -0.48 -29.85 -10.46
C ASP A 81 -1.37 -31.11 -10.40
N PRO A 82 -2.70 -31.00 -10.60
CA PRO A 82 -3.61 -32.14 -10.67
C PRO A 82 -3.23 -33.19 -11.72
N ALA A 83 -2.50 -32.83 -12.78
CA ALA A 83 -2.05 -33.77 -13.80
C ALA A 83 -1.22 -34.93 -13.21
N ALA A 84 -0.48 -34.66 -12.12
CA ALA A 84 0.33 -35.65 -11.41
C ALA A 84 -0.49 -36.76 -10.72
N LEU A 85 -1.81 -36.58 -10.58
CA LEU A 85 -2.73 -37.59 -10.05
C LEU A 85 -3.24 -38.56 -11.13
N SER A 86 -2.92 -38.34 -12.42
CA SER A 86 -3.35 -39.24 -13.48
C SER A 86 -2.62 -40.58 -13.39
N ALA A 87 -3.33 -41.69 -13.65
CA ALA A 87 -2.71 -43.01 -13.80
C ALA A 87 -1.69 -43.06 -14.97
N GLU A 88 -1.85 -42.17 -15.95
CA GLU A 88 -0.96 -42.04 -17.11
C GLU A 88 0.25 -41.13 -16.85
N PHE A 89 0.34 -40.51 -15.67
CA PHE A 89 1.47 -39.64 -15.34
C PHE A 89 2.74 -40.46 -15.18
N ARG A 90 3.74 -40.21 -16.04
CA ARG A 90 5.05 -40.89 -16.00
C ARG A 90 6.14 -39.89 -15.59
N PRO A 91 6.61 -39.91 -14.34
CA PRO A 91 7.72 -39.06 -13.92
C PRO A 91 9.02 -39.46 -14.63
N THR A 92 9.87 -38.48 -14.87
CA THR A 92 11.24 -38.67 -15.40
C THR A 92 12.26 -38.61 -14.26
N ALA A 93 13.52 -38.98 -14.54
CA ALA A 93 14.61 -38.91 -13.57
C ALA A 93 14.85 -37.50 -12.97
N HIS A 94 14.42 -36.44 -13.66
CA HIS A 94 14.55 -35.05 -13.21
C HIS A 94 13.22 -34.43 -12.74
N SER A 95 12.15 -35.22 -12.64
CA SER A 95 10.87 -34.72 -12.14
C SER A 95 10.97 -34.39 -10.65
N PRO A 96 10.48 -33.22 -10.20
CA PRO A 96 10.48 -32.87 -8.78
C PRO A 96 9.52 -33.77 -7.99
N ALA A 97 9.71 -33.84 -6.68
CA ALA A 97 8.77 -34.52 -5.79
C ALA A 97 7.37 -33.87 -5.86
N ARG A 98 6.32 -34.69 -5.90
CA ARG A 98 4.92 -34.27 -6.05
C ARG A 98 4.02 -34.94 -5.02
N LEU A 99 2.95 -34.25 -4.63
CA LEU A 99 1.87 -34.84 -3.84
C LEU A 99 1.03 -35.72 -4.76
N THR A 100 0.96 -37.01 -4.47
CA THR A 100 0.19 -37.99 -5.24
C THR A 100 -1.12 -38.39 -4.57
N ASN A 101 -1.36 -37.92 -3.33
CA ASN A 101 -2.65 -38.05 -2.66
C ASN A 101 -3.55 -36.85 -3.02
N ALA A 102 -4.71 -37.15 -3.60
CA ALA A 102 -5.69 -36.14 -4.02
C ALA A 102 -6.20 -35.25 -2.86
N ALA A 103 -6.44 -35.83 -1.67
CA ALA A 103 -6.90 -35.09 -0.50
C ALA A 103 -5.85 -34.13 0.05
N ASP A 104 -4.60 -34.56 0.09
CA ASP A 104 -3.51 -33.72 0.57
C ASP A 104 -3.19 -32.59 -0.41
N LEU A 105 -3.23 -32.87 -1.73
CA LEU A 105 -3.05 -31.85 -2.75
C LEU A 105 -4.17 -30.80 -2.72
N ALA A 106 -5.43 -31.24 -2.61
CA ALA A 106 -6.57 -30.32 -2.50
C ALA A 106 -6.46 -29.44 -1.24
N ARG A 107 -6.14 -30.02 -0.08
CA ARG A 107 -5.96 -29.29 1.18
C ARG A 107 -4.81 -28.28 1.12
N TYR A 108 -3.68 -28.65 0.50
CA TYR A 108 -2.57 -27.73 0.30
C TYR A 108 -2.97 -26.51 -0.54
N LEU A 109 -3.70 -26.76 -1.63
CA LEU A 109 -4.20 -25.72 -2.53
C LEU A 109 -5.23 -24.82 -1.81
N ASP A 110 -6.08 -25.40 -0.97
CA ASP A 110 -7.03 -24.66 -0.16
C ASP A 110 -6.33 -23.68 0.81
N TYR A 111 -5.32 -24.16 1.56
CA TYR A 111 -4.49 -23.29 2.41
C TYR A 111 -3.80 -22.17 1.63
N CYS A 112 -3.37 -22.43 0.40
CA CYS A 112 -2.84 -21.38 -0.46
C CYS A 112 -3.89 -20.31 -0.80
N SER A 113 -5.14 -20.71 -1.07
CA SER A 113 -6.24 -19.77 -1.30
C SER A 113 -6.58 -18.97 -0.05
N GLU A 114 -6.55 -19.59 1.13
CA GLU A 114 -6.73 -18.89 2.41
C GLU A 114 -5.63 -17.85 2.64
N MET A 115 -4.36 -18.21 2.42
CA MET A 115 -3.24 -17.28 2.54
C MET A 115 -3.37 -16.09 1.57
N LEU A 116 -3.79 -16.32 0.33
CA LEU A 116 -4.06 -15.24 -0.64
C LEU A 116 -5.21 -14.34 -0.16
N SER A 117 -6.29 -14.93 0.34
CA SER A 117 -7.46 -14.23 0.89
C SER A 117 -7.11 -13.36 2.09
N ILE A 118 -6.27 -13.86 3.01
CA ILE A 118 -5.74 -13.10 4.14
C ILE A 118 -4.86 -11.95 3.64
N THR A 119 -3.97 -12.22 2.67
CA THR A 119 -3.07 -11.20 2.11
C THR A 119 -3.84 -10.04 1.47
N GLY A 120 -4.91 -10.34 0.72
CA GLY A 120 -5.82 -9.32 0.18
C GLY A 120 -6.50 -8.49 1.26
N LYS A 121 -7.03 -9.14 2.32
CA LYS A 121 -7.66 -8.43 3.44
C LYS A 121 -6.68 -7.54 4.22
N VAL A 122 -5.44 -7.97 4.39
CA VAL A 122 -4.39 -7.13 4.98
C VAL A 122 -4.11 -5.91 4.11
N ALA A 123 -4.13 -6.05 2.78
CA ALA A 123 -4.01 -4.91 1.87
C ALA A 123 -5.16 -3.91 2.06
N ALA A 124 -6.40 -4.40 2.18
CA ALA A 124 -7.59 -3.57 2.38
C ALA A 124 -7.53 -2.67 3.63
N LEU A 125 -6.81 -3.09 4.69
CA LEU A 125 -6.61 -2.26 5.88
C LEU A 125 -5.81 -0.98 5.58
N PHE A 126 -4.93 -0.99 4.57
CA PHE A 126 -4.17 0.21 4.20
C PHE A 126 -5.07 1.29 3.57
N ALA A 127 -6.02 0.90 2.72
CA ALA A 127 -7.00 1.81 2.13
C ALA A 127 -7.91 2.44 3.20
N GLN A 128 -8.22 1.71 4.28
CA GLN A 128 -8.97 2.26 5.42
C GLN A 128 -8.13 3.24 6.25
N SER A 129 -6.81 3.03 6.34
CA SER A 129 -5.92 3.84 7.19
C SER A 129 -5.46 5.16 6.55
N VAL A 130 -5.51 5.27 5.22
CA VAL A 130 -5.05 6.45 4.47
C VAL A 130 -6.06 6.80 3.38
N ASN A 131 -6.66 7.99 3.48
CA ASN A 131 -7.56 8.54 2.47
C ASN A 131 -6.76 9.12 1.29
N ASP A 132 -6.20 8.25 0.44
CA ASP A 132 -5.39 8.59 -0.73
C ASP A 132 -5.78 7.67 -1.89
N ASP A 133 -6.34 8.24 -2.96
CA ASP A 133 -6.84 7.48 -4.12
C ASP A 133 -5.76 6.57 -4.74
N VAL A 134 -4.49 7.00 -4.73
CA VAL A 134 -3.37 6.23 -5.26
C VAL A 134 -3.11 5.00 -4.38
N VAL A 135 -3.31 5.12 -3.06
CA VAL A 135 -3.24 3.97 -2.14
C VAL A 135 -4.39 3.00 -2.40
N VAL A 136 -5.61 3.50 -2.61
CA VAL A 136 -6.79 2.67 -2.91
C VAL A 136 -6.56 1.86 -4.19
N ASP A 137 -6.06 2.48 -5.24
CA ASP A 137 -5.71 1.79 -6.49
C ASP A 137 -4.66 0.70 -6.27
N GLY A 138 -3.60 1.02 -5.51
CA GLY A 138 -2.57 0.06 -5.17
C GLY A 138 -3.08 -1.14 -4.35
N VAL A 139 -4.09 -0.94 -3.50
CA VAL A 139 -4.76 -2.00 -2.75
C VAL A 139 -5.63 -2.86 -3.69
N ASN A 140 -6.42 -2.22 -4.56
CA ASN A 140 -7.23 -2.90 -5.55
C ASN A 140 -6.39 -3.84 -6.44
N ASP A 141 -5.16 -3.43 -6.81
CA ASP A 141 -4.24 -4.30 -7.54
C ASP A 141 -3.88 -5.59 -6.78
N ILE A 142 -3.66 -5.50 -5.47
CA ILE A 142 -3.31 -6.64 -4.62
C ILE A 142 -4.51 -7.58 -4.47
N GLU A 143 -5.70 -7.02 -4.26
CA GLU A 143 -6.95 -7.79 -4.18
C GLU A 143 -7.28 -8.47 -5.51
N ASN A 144 -7.10 -7.78 -6.63
CA ASN A 144 -7.28 -8.35 -7.96
C ASN A 144 -6.28 -9.48 -8.23
N LEU A 145 -5.00 -9.29 -7.90
CA LEU A 145 -3.98 -10.33 -8.09
C LEU A 145 -4.28 -11.58 -7.25
N SER A 146 -4.57 -11.40 -5.95
CA SER A 146 -4.89 -12.51 -5.04
C SER A 146 -6.16 -13.25 -5.46
N SER A 147 -7.21 -12.52 -5.85
CA SER A 147 -8.47 -13.08 -6.35
C SER A 147 -8.28 -13.87 -7.65
N ASN A 148 -7.48 -13.36 -8.59
CA ASN A 148 -7.14 -14.06 -9.84
C ASN A 148 -6.39 -15.37 -9.59
N LEU A 149 -5.40 -15.37 -8.69
CA LEU A 149 -4.66 -16.58 -8.35
C LEU A 149 -5.52 -17.58 -7.59
N SER A 150 -6.36 -17.12 -6.66
CA SER A 150 -7.31 -17.98 -5.95
C SER A 150 -8.28 -18.67 -6.91
N ARG A 151 -8.77 -17.98 -7.96
CA ARG A 151 -9.57 -18.62 -9.03
C ARG A 151 -8.81 -19.75 -9.74
N LYS A 152 -7.53 -19.54 -10.08
CA LYS A 152 -6.70 -20.59 -10.71
C LYS A 152 -6.51 -21.79 -9.78
N ILE A 153 -6.35 -21.55 -8.48
CA ILE A 153 -6.24 -22.61 -7.49
C ILE A 153 -7.55 -23.39 -7.39
N TRP A 154 -8.70 -22.70 -7.35
CA TRP A 154 -10.00 -23.34 -7.30
C TRP A 154 -10.28 -24.21 -8.53
N GLN A 155 -9.84 -23.78 -9.72
CA GLN A 155 -9.87 -24.62 -10.92
C GLN A 155 -9.06 -25.91 -10.74
N LYS A 156 -7.86 -25.83 -10.14
CA LYS A 156 -7.05 -27.03 -9.83
C LYS A 156 -7.78 -27.95 -8.85
N ILE A 157 -8.39 -27.41 -7.80
CA ILE A 157 -9.17 -28.19 -6.82
C ILE A 157 -10.34 -28.90 -7.50
N THR A 158 -11.09 -28.20 -8.35
CA THR A 158 -12.23 -28.77 -9.11
C THR A 158 -11.78 -29.95 -9.99
N LEU A 159 -10.61 -29.85 -10.63
CA LEU A 159 -10.03 -30.95 -11.41
C LEU A 159 -9.64 -32.17 -10.56
N ILE A 160 -9.26 -31.96 -9.29
CA ILE A 160 -8.94 -33.03 -8.35
C ILE A 160 -10.23 -33.72 -7.89
N GLU A 161 -11.26 -32.93 -7.57
CA GLU A 161 -12.55 -33.44 -7.10
C GLU A 161 -13.30 -34.20 -8.19
N GLY A 162 -13.30 -33.71 -9.42
CA GLY A 162 -13.93 -34.40 -10.55
C GLY A 162 -13.25 -35.71 -10.97
N ARG A 163 -12.11 -36.06 -10.37
CA ARG A 163 -11.42 -37.35 -10.56
C ARG A 163 -11.71 -38.36 -9.45
N ARG A 164 -12.38 -37.95 -8.38
CA ARG A 164 -12.85 -38.86 -7.31
C ARG A 164 -14.16 -39.51 -7.71
#